data_AF-A0A081HZ52-F1
#
_entry.id   AF-A0A081HZ52-F1
#
_cell.length_a   1.000
_cell.length_b   1.000
_cell.length_c   1.000
_cell.angle_alpha   90.00
_cell.angle_beta   90.00
_cell.angle_gamma   90.00
#
_symmetry.space_group_name_H-M   'P 1'
#
loop_
_entity.id
_entity.type
_entity.pdbx_description
1 polymer ?
#
loop_
_entity_poly.entity_id
_entity_poly.type
_entity_poly.pdbx_seq_one_letter_code
_entity_poly.pdbx_strand_id
1 'polypeptide(L)'
;MADEVDVGDPLADFGEEFGAADASTGDLKALIEEFERRGIGPFWLQEIQTAASRVARRYSPSVYARTATWDDDSVNDLVQDVVERMMTKGQAEYICDVANDFGHARALIYRQVRITLIDRRQRTAVDNLFDRAVERLAEPPFEQVKTKPRSWRIADCILEATPYTRRLTASLAALPRLPGNGTERASPIWTTETLTGALILICNAVSEIQEFDLRKILDESLTVFATAEVVSDEAGSADSSGELDPSDLIMANELTERLDEALTHEEAAVLAGKWIGDADGDIARRLGVSRPTAAKYKASAFAKVRDELTSQSEAVVRYVLERLQSVVITKAGGGAL
;
A
#
# COMPACT_ATOMS: atom_id res chain seq x y z
N MET A 1 8.04 -13.75 -41.16
CA MET A 1 9.32 -13.52 -40.48
C MET A 1 8.96 -13.14 -39.07
N ALA A 2 9.11 -14.11 -38.16
CA ALA A 2 8.75 -13.96 -36.76
C ALA A 2 9.90 -13.25 -36.06
N ASP A 3 9.60 -12.13 -35.43
CA ASP A 3 10.52 -11.36 -34.60
C ASP A 3 10.49 -12.00 -33.21
N GLU A 4 11.54 -12.77 -32.89
CA GLU A 4 11.77 -13.29 -31.55
C GLU A 4 12.13 -12.11 -30.64
N VAL A 5 11.16 -11.70 -29.81
CA VAL A 5 11.42 -10.76 -28.73
C VAL A 5 12.20 -11.53 -27.67
N ASP A 6 13.49 -11.20 -27.58
CA ASP A 6 14.42 -11.58 -26.53
C ASP A 6 13.82 -11.23 -25.15
N VAL A 7 13.22 -12.23 -24.51
CA VAL A 7 12.87 -12.18 -23.09
C VAL A 7 14.17 -12.40 -22.36
N GLY A 8 14.89 -11.30 -22.11
CA GLY A 8 16.10 -11.32 -21.29
C GLY A 8 15.81 -12.09 -20.01
N ASP A 9 16.44 -13.26 -19.90
CA ASP A 9 16.33 -14.14 -18.74
C ASP A 9 16.87 -13.37 -17.54
N PRO A 10 16.04 -13.07 -16.52
CA PRO A 10 16.50 -12.42 -15.31
C PRO A 10 17.60 -13.22 -14.60
N LEU A 11 17.82 -14.48 -14.99
CA LEU A 11 18.81 -15.40 -14.42
C LEU A 11 20.22 -15.22 -14.98
N ALA A 12 20.42 -14.45 -16.06
CA ALA A 12 21.73 -14.30 -16.70
C ALA A 12 22.72 -13.45 -15.87
N ASP A 13 22.22 -12.57 -15.00
CA ASP A 13 23.04 -11.59 -14.26
C ASP A 13 23.60 -12.13 -12.92
N PHE A 14 23.34 -13.39 -12.56
CA PHE A 14 23.64 -13.92 -11.21
C PHE A 14 24.88 -14.82 -11.12
N GLY A 15 25.51 -15.16 -12.25
CA GLY A 15 26.75 -15.94 -12.27
C GLY A 15 27.99 -15.15 -11.88
N GLU A 16 28.01 -13.83 -12.11
CA GLU A 16 29.24 -13.03 -12.01
C GLU A 16 29.47 -12.35 -10.64
N GLU A 17 28.42 -12.02 -9.88
CA GLU A 17 28.58 -11.12 -8.72
C GLU A 17 29.03 -11.79 -7.41
N PHE A 18 29.01 -13.12 -7.33
CA PHE A 18 29.44 -13.88 -6.14
C PHE A 18 30.73 -14.70 -6.35
N GLY A 19 31.32 -14.62 -7.54
CA GLY A 19 32.44 -15.48 -7.96
C GLY A 19 33.84 -15.07 -7.51
N ALA A 20 34.06 -13.93 -6.85
CA ALA A 20 35.41 -13.35 -6.79
C ALA A 20 36.05 -13.11 -5.41
N ALA A 21 35.35 -13.28 -4.28
CA ALA A 21 35.88 -12.79 -2.98
C ALA A 21 36.09 -13.83 -1.87
N ASP A 22 35.77 -15.11 -2.07
CA ASP A 22 35.92 -16.11 -1.00
C ASP A 22 36.28 -17.48 -1.61
N ALA A 23 37.56 -17.63 -1.97
CA ALA A 23 38.09 -18.87 -2.50
C ALA A 23 37.91 -20.02 -1.49
N SER A 24 37.00 -20.95 -1.79
CA SER A 24 37.14 -22.40 -1.55
C SER A 24 37.79 -22.79 -0.21
N THR A 25 37.14 -22.50 0.93
CA THR A 25 37.55 -23.08 2.22
C THR A 25 36.49 -23.97 2.86
N GLY A 26 35.53 -24.44 2.06
CA GLY A 26 34.50 -25.38 2.50
C GLY A 26 34.66 -26.74 1.84
N ASP A 27 34.41 -27.80 2.61
CA ASP A 27 34.47 -29.18 2.12
C ASP A 27 33.05 -29.66 1.80
N LEU A 28 32.74 -29.77 0.49
CA LEU A 28 31.46 -30.31 0.01
C LEU A 28 31.24 -31.73 0.55
N LYS A 29 32.32 -32.52 0.66
CA LYS A 29 32.25 -33.88 1.15
C LYS A 29 31.81 -33.92 2.61
N ALA A 30 32.30 -32.99 3.43
CA ALA A 30 31.90 -32.88 4.83
C ALA A 30 30.41 -32.49 4.99
N LEU A 31 29.87 -31.65 4.09
CA LEU A 31 28.43 -31.32 4.07
C LEU A 31 27.56 -32.52 3.69
N ILE A 32 27.98 -33.29 2.69
CA ILE A 32 27.26 -34.49 2.23
C ILE A 32 27.33 -35.59 3.30
N GLU A 33 28.53 -35.90 3.82
CA GLU A 33 28.72 -36.89 4.88
C GLU A 33 27.95 -36.53 6.16
N GLU A 34 27.82 -35.24 6.47
CA GLU A 34 26.96 -34.78 7.56
C GLU A 34 25.48 -35.02 7.27
N PHE A 35 25.01 -34.65 6.08
CA PHE A 35 23.61 -34.80 5.68
C PHE A 35 23.17 -36.27 5.70
N GLU A 36 23.98 -37.17 5.16
CA GLU A 36 23.72 -38.61 5.17
C GLU A 36 23.66 -39.20 6.58
N ARG A 37 24.49 -38.68 7.50
CA ARG A 37 24.61 -39.23 8.85
C ARG A 37 23.52 -38.74 9.80
N ARG A 38 23.12 -37.47 9.69
CA ARG A 38 22.24 -36.81 10.68
C ARG A 38 21.29 -35.75 10.11
N GLY A 39 21.22 -35.60 8.79
CA GLY A 39 20.48 -34.52 8.14
C GLY A 39 21.17 -33.16 8.30
N ILE A 40 20.39 -32.08 8.41
CA ILE A 40 20.94 -30.72 8.56
C ILE A 40 21.63 -30.60 9.93
N GLY A 41 22.97 -30.62 9.91
CA GLY A 41 23.82 -30.51 11.10
C GLY A 41 24.56 -29.18 11.20
N PRO A 42 25.54 -29.05 12.12
CA PRO A 42 26.29 -27.82 12.36
C PRO A 42 27.01 -27.23 11.13
N PHE A 43 27.53 -28.04 10.18
CA PHE A 43 28.16 -27.47 8.99
C PHE A 43 27.13 -26.82 8.06
N TRP A 44 25.97 -27.47 7.88
CA TRP A 44 24.84 -26.87 7.17
C TRP A 44 24.33 -25.61 7.85
N LEU A 45 24.14 -25.64 9.18
CA LEU A 45 23.65 -24.48 9.94
C LEU A 45 24.61 -23.30 9.84
N GLN A 46 25.93 -23.54 9.89
CA GLN A 46 26.93 -22.48 9.75
C GLN A 46 26.87 -21.82 8.37
N GLU A 47 26.73 -22.60 7.30
CA GLU A 47 26.61 -22.04 5.94
C GLU A 47 25.27 -21.32 5.73
N ILE A 48 24.16 -21.86 6.24
CA ILE A 48 22.86 -21.19 6.20
C ILE A 48 22.89 -19.89 7.00
N GLN A 49 23.50 -19.86 8.18
CA GLN A 49 23.64 -18.66 9.00
C GLN A 49 24.53 -17.60 8.34
N THR A 50 25.62 -18.03 7.70
CA THR A 50 26.49 -17.14 6.92
C THR A 50 25.73 -16.54 5.73
N ALA A 51 24.96 -17.36 5.01
CA ALA A 51 24.12 -16.93 3.90
C ALA A 51 23.01 -15.98 4.38
N ALA A 52 22.27 -16.34 5.42
CA ALA A 52 21.21 -15.55 6.04
C ALA A 52 21.71 -14.18 6.47
N SER A 53 22.83 -14.11 7.19
CA SER A 53 23.42 -12.84 7.66
C SER A 53 23.81 -11.90 6.51
N ARG A 54 24.37 -12.45 5.43
CA ARG A 54 24.81 -11.68 4.26
C ARG A 54 23.64 -11.23 3.39
N VAL A 55 22.65 -12.10 3.18
CA VAL A 55 21.49 -11.80 2.33
C VAL A 55 20.52 -10.88 3.06
N ALA A 56 20.21 -11.11 4.34
CA ALA A 56 19.23 -10.34 5.10
C ALA A 56 19.55 -8.83 5.14
N ARG A 57 20.84 -8.46 5.28
CA ARG A 57 21.28 -7.05 5.28
C ARG A 57 20.95 -6.27 4.01
N ARG A 58 20.68 -6.95 2.90
CA ARG A 58 20.28 -6.32 1.62
C ARG A 58 18.77 -6.01 1.56
N TYR A 59 17.98 -6.48 2.53
CA TYR A 59 16.53 -6.36 2.58
C TYR A 59 16.08 -5.51 3.78
N SER A 60 15.04 -4.70 3.59
CA SER A 60 14.51 -3.84 4.65
C SER A 60 13.93 -4.67 5.80
N PRO A 61 14.38 -4.47 7.06
CA PRO A 61 13.85 -5.19 8.23
C PRO A 61 12.34 -5.03 8.37
N SER A 62 11.82 -3.83 8.10
CA SER A 62 10.38 -3.51 8.22
C SER A 62 9.44 -4.38 7.36
N VAL A 63 9.96 -5.02 6.31
CA VAL A 63 9.18 -5.82 5.34
C VAL A 63 9.50 -7.31 5.44
N TYR A 64 10.74 -7.65 5.81
CA TYR A 64 11.26 -9.02 5.74
C TYR A 64 11.64 -9.64 7.10
N ALA A 65 11.82 -8.81 8.14
CA ALA A 65 12.07 -9.26 9.50
C ALA A 65 10.77 -9.22 10.32
N ARG A 66 10.70 -10.04 11.38
CA ARG A 66 9.57 -10.02 12.34
C ARG A 66 9.66 -8.82 13.31
N THR A 67 10.83 -8.22 13.35
CA THR A 67 11.36 -7.23 14.29
C THR A 67 11.85 -6.00 13.53
N ALA A 68 12.01 -4.87 14.21
CA ALA A 68 12.34 -3.59 13.56
C ALA A 68 13.77 -3.53 12.97
N THR A 69 14.64 -4.50 13.30
CA THR A 69 16.04 -4.55 12.91
C THR A 69 16.47 -5.99 12.62
N TRP A 70 17.53 -6.17 11.81
CA TRP A 70 18.22 -7.46 11.67
C TRP A 70 19.23 -7.64 12.81
N ASP A 71 18.73 -7.94 14.00
CA ASP A 71 19.56 -8.40 15.11
C ASP A 71 19.86 -9.91 14.99
N ASP A 72 20.74 -10.42 15.85
CA ASP A 72 21.18 -11.82 15.82
C ASP A 72 20.00 -12.79 16.00
N ASP A 73 19.00 -12.42 16.82
CA ASP A 73 17.78 -13.20 17.04
C ASP A 73 16.91 -13.25 15.77
N SER A 74 16.77 -12.13 15.06
CA SER A 74 16.03 -12.04 13.79
C SER A 74 16.68 -12.86 12.67
N VAL A 75 18.02 -12.89 12.66
CA VAL A 75 18.78 -13.73 11.73
C VAL A 75 18.62 -15.20 12.09
N ASN A 76 18.65 -15.55 13.39
CA ASN A 76 18.41 -16.92 13.84
C ASN A 76 17.00 -17.42 13.48
N ASP A 77 15.98 -16.56 13.62
CA ASP A 77 14.63 -16.85 13.14
C ASP A 77 14.62 -17.16 11.63
N LEU A 78 15.39 -16.39 10.83
CA LEU A 78 15.49 -16.63 9.39
C LEU A 78 16.17 -17.95 9.08
N VAL A 79 17.24 -18.29 9.80
CA VAL A 79 17.92 -19.58 9.68
C VAL A 79 16.95 -20.72 9.99
N GLN A 80 16.16 -20.59 11.07
CA GLN A 80 15.15 -21.60 11.44
C GLN A 80 14.11 -21.80 10.33
N ASP A 81 13.54 -20.72 9.78
CA ASP A 81 12.55 -20.79 8.69
C ASP A 81 13.16 -21.44 7.43
N VAL A 82 14.43 -21.15 7.11
CA VAL A 82 15.14 -21.75 5.96
C VAL A 82 15.34 -23.24 6.16
N VAL A 83 15.78 -23.65 7.35
CA VAL A 83 15.99 -25.06 7.71
C VAL A 83 14.68 -25.85 7.63
N GLU A 84 13.60 -25.33 8.24
CA GLU A 84 12.27 -25.95 8.19
C GLU A 84 11.80 -26.14 6.74
N ARG A 85 11.97 -25.10 5.91
CA ARG A 85 11.63 -25.14 4.49
C ARG A 85 12.47 -26.15 3.72
N MET A 86 13.77 -26.21 3.98
CA MET A 86 14.68 -27.15 3.33
C MET A 86 14.33 -28.60 3.65
N MET A 87 13.95 -28.87 4.89
CA MET A 87 13.48 -30.19 5.31
C MET A 87 12.14 -30.55 4.68
N THR A 88 11.15 -29.63 4.74
CA THR A 88 9.79 -29.88 4.24
C THR A 88 9.75 -30.09 2.73
N LYS A 89 10.58 -29.36 1.98
CA LYS A 89 10.61 -29.40 0.51
C LYS A 89 11.73 -30.28 -0.07
N GLY A 90 12.42 -31.07 0.75
CA GLY A 90 13.51 -31.95 0.32
C GLY A 90 14.68 -31.22 -0.37
N GLN A 91 14.88 -29.93 -0.08
CA GLN A 91 15.87 -29.12 -0.81
C GLN A 91 17.30 -29.43 -0.38
N ALA A 92 17.51 -29.91 0.85
CA ALA A 92 18.83 -30.33 1.31
C ALA A 92 19.31 -31.60 0.57
N GLU A 93 18.40 -32.55 0.32
CA GLU A 93 18.65 -33.75 -0.49
C GLU A 93 18.96 -33.36 -1.94
N TYR A 94 18.14 -32.49 -2.54
CA TYR A 94 18.38 -31.96 -3.88
C TYR A 94 19.76 -31.28 -4.03
N ILE A 95 20.20 -30.50 -3.04
CA ILE A 95 21.51 -29.85 -3.09
C ILE A 95 22.63 -30.90 -3.03
N CYS A 96 22.48 -31.96 -2.23
CA CYS A 96 23.46 -33.05 -2.18
C CYS A 96 23.55 -33.82 -3.52
N ASP A 97 22.41 -33.97 -4.22
CA ASP A 97 22.36 -34.68 -5.51
C ASP A 97 22.91 -33.86 -6.68
N VAL A 98 22.78 -32.54 -6.63
CA VAL A 98 23.05 -31.64 -7.79
C VAL A 98 24.33 -30.82 -7.64
N ALA A 99 24.84 -30.62 -6.42
CA ALA A 99 26.04 -29.83 -6.22
C ALA A 99 27.31 -30.56 -6.70
N ASN A 100 28.02 -29.94 -7.65
CA ASN A 100 29.27 -30.46 -8.20
C ASN A 100 30.51 -29.96 -7.43
N ASP A 101 30.37 -28.82 -6.76
CA ASP A 101 31.42 -28.21 -5.95
C ASP A 101 30.79 -27.44 -4.77
N PHE A 102 31.62 -27.08 -3.78
CA PHE A 102 31.16 -26.36 -2.60
C PHE A 102 30.57 -24.98 -2.93
N GLY A 103 31.10 -24.31 -3.96
CA GLY A 103 30.58 -23.02 -4.43
C GLY A 103 29.16 -23.14 -4.99
N HIS A 104 28.89 -24.21 -5.75
CA HIS A 104 27.58 -24.55 -6.29
C HIS A 104 26.59 -24.88 -5.18
N ALA A 105 26.99 -25.70 -4.20
CA ALA A 105 26.18 -25.96 -3.00
C ALA A 105 25.84 -24.66 -2.26
N ARG A 106 26.84 -23.80 -2.04
CA ARG A 106 26.67 -22.50 -1.39
C ARG A 106 25.71 -21.59 -2.17
N ALA A 107 25.82 -21.53 -3.49
CA ALA A 107 24.92 -20.75 -4.34
C ALA A 107 23.45 -21.23 -4.20
N LEU A 108 23.22 -22.54 -4.15
CA LEU A 108 21.89 -23.11 -3.93
C LEU A 108 21.35 -22.80 -2.53
N ILE A 109 22.19 -22.83 -1.49
CA ILE A 109 21.82 -22.42 -0.13
C ILE A 109 21.43 -20.93 -0.11
N TYR A 110 22.21 -20.04 -0.74
CA TYR A 110 21.90 -18.61 -0.83
C TYR A 110 20.59 -18.36 -1.57
N ARG A 111 20.34 -19.11 -2.65
CA ARG A 111 19.07 -19.06 -3.38
C ARG A 111 17.92 -19.44 -2.45
N GLN A 112 18.07 -20.49 -1.65
CA GLN A 112 17.02 -20.94 -0.73
C GLN A 112 16.74 -19.92 0.38
N VAL A 113 17.78 -19.28 0.92
CA VAL A 113 17.64 -18.15 1.87
C VAL A 113 16.84 -17.02 1.23
N ARG A 114 17.16 -16.64 -0.01
CA ARG A 114 16.47 -15.56 -0.73
C ARG A 114 15.01 -15.89 -1.00
N ILE A 115 14.70 -17.11 -1.43
CA ILE A 115 13.32 -17.56 -1.64
C ILE A 115 12.55 -17.57 -0.31
N THR A 116 13.19 -18.00 0.77
CA THR A 116 12.56 -17.99 2.11
C THR A 116 12.27 -16.58 2.58
N LEU A 117 13.17 -15.61 2.32
CA LEU A 117 12.91 -14.20 2.58
C LEU A 117 11.73 -13.67 1.75
N ILE A 118 11.67 -13.99 0.45
CA ILE A 118 10.56 -13.58 -0.42
C ILE A 118 9.22 -14.12 0.11
N ASP A 119 9.19 -15.38 0.54
CA ASP A 119 7.98 -15.98 1.10
C ASP A 119 7.67 -15.50 2.53
N ARG A 120 8.69 -15.06 3.28
CA ARG A 120 8.57 -14.41 4.59
C ARG A 120 8.16 -12.95 4.50
N ARG A 121 8.13 -12.36 3.29
CA ARG A 121 7.68 -10.98 3.05
C ARG A 121 6.33 -10.78 3.72
N GLN A 122 6.31 -10.00 4.80
CA GLN A 122 5.06 -9.66 5.45
C GLN A 122 4.33 -8.66 4.55
N ARG A 123 3.05 -8.92 4.25
CA ARG A 123 2.22 -7.99 3.50
C ARG A 123 2.13 -6.68 4.28
N THR A 124 2.58 -5.59 3.67
CA THR A 124 2.43 -4.26 4.26
C THR A 124 0.97 -3.83 4.17
N ALA A 125 0.55 -2.85 4.98
CA ALA A 125 -0.77 -2.25 4.84
C ALA A 125 -0.97 -1.66 3.41
N VAL A 126 0.12 -1.23 2.75
CA VAL A 126 0.13 -0.82 1.33
C VAL A 126 -0.15 -1.99 0.40
N ASP A 127 0.44 -3.17 0.64
CA ASP A 127 0.17 -4.38 -0.16
C ASP A 127 -1.29 -4.82 -0.03
N ASN A 128 -1.83 -4.83 1.19
CA ASN A 128 -3.24 -5.16 1.41
C ASN A 128 -4.18 -4.12 0.78
N LEU A 129 -3.84 -2.84 0.87
CA LEU A 129 -4.60 -1.76 0.23
C LEU A 129 -4.56 -1.88 -1.30
N PHE A 130 -3.39 -2.20 -1.85
CA PHE A 130 -3.18 -2.38 -3.28
C PHE A 130 -3.95 -3.59 -3.82
N ASP A 131 -3.92 -4.73 -3.14
CA ASP A 131 -4.68 -5.91 -3.55
C ASP A 131 -6.19 -5.61 -3.56
N ARG A 132 -6.70 -4.98 -2.49
CA ARG A 132 -8.10 -4.51 -2.42
C ARG A 132 -8.42 -3.49 -3.51
N ALA A 133 -7.49 -2.60 -3.85
CA ALA A 133 -7.65 -1.64 -4.91
C ALA A 133 -7.81 -2.34 -6.27
N VAL A 134 -6.95 -3.32 -6.57
CA VAL A 134 -7.02 -4.11 -7.81
C VAL A 134 -8.34 -4.89 -7.89
N GLU A 135 -8.80 -5.48 -6.78
CA GLU A 135 -10.11 -6.12 -6.71
C GLU A 135 -11.26 -5.13 -7.00
N ARG A 136 -11.22 -3.93 -6.41
CA ARG A 136 -12.23 -2.89 -6.66
C ARG A 136 -12.19 -2.36 -8.09
N LEU A 137 -11.00 -2.24 -8.70
CA LEU A 137 -10.82 -1.81 -10.09
C LEU A 137 -11.32 -2.85 -11.11
N ALA A 138 -11.60 -4.08 -10.69
CA ALA A 138 -12.25 -5.09 -11.52
C ALA A 138 -13.78 -4.95 -11.55
N GLU A 139 -14.36 -4.12 -10.68
CA GLU A 139 -15.80 -3.86 -10.60
C GLU A 139 -16.16 -2.49 -11.23
N PRO A 140 -17.42 -2.29 -11.66
CA PRO A 140 -17.89 -0.99 -12.12
C PRO A 140 -17.70 0.09 -11.03
N PRO A 141 -17.38 1.35 -11.38
CA PRO A 141 -17.38 1.96 -12.72
C PRO A 141 -16.05 1.86 -13.48
N PHE A 142 -15.13 0.99 -13.07
CA PHE A 142 -13.79 0.90 -13.67
C PHE A 142 -13.73 -0.14 -14.78
N GLU A 143 -12.80 0.06 -15.71
CA GLU A 143 -12.45 -0.92 -16.72
C GLU A 143 -10.93 -1.07 -16.88
N GLN A 144 -10.50 -2.28 -17.18
CA GLN A 144 -9.11 -2.58 -17.46
C GLN A 144 -8.81 -2.32 -18.94
N VAL A 145 -7.89 -1.40 -19.22
CA VAL A 145 -7.51 -0.99 -20.59
C VAL A 145 -6.44 -1.91 -21.17
N LYS A 146 -5.39 -2.19 -20.37
CA LYS A 146 -4.26 -3.02 -20.79
C LYS A 146 -4.05 -4.18 -19.82
N THR A 147 -3.64 -5.32 -20.36
CA THR A 147 -3.31 -6.53 -19.58
C THR A 147 -1.85 -6.59 -19.17
N LYS A 148 -0.93 -6.02 -19.97
CA LYS A 148 0.50 -5.89 -19.66
C LYS A 148 1.12 -4.63 -20.30
N PRO A 149 1.65 -3.67 -19.51
CA PRO A 149 1.43 -3.53 -18.06
C PRO A 149 -0.07 -3.36 -17.77
N ARG A 150 -0.54 -3.77 -16.59
CA ARG A 150 -1.95 -3.60 -16.23
C ARG A 150 -2.26 -2.11 -16.08
N SER A 151 -3.35 -1.68 -16.69
CA SER A 151 -3.85 -0.31 -16.51
C SER A 151 -5.36 -0.26 -16.43
N TRP A 152 -5.85 0.72 -15.67
CA TRP A 152 -7.27 0.91 -15.40
C TRP A 152 -7.69 2.35 -15.64
N ARG A 153 -8.97 2.53 -16.00
CA ARG A 153 -9.62 3.84 -16.13
C ARG A 153 -11.07 3.75 -15.69
N ILE A 154 -11.73 4.89 -15.55
CA ILE A 154 -13.20 4.94 -15.45
C ILE A 154 -13.79 4.61 -16.81
N ALA A 155 -14.83 3.78 -16.85
CA ALA A 155 -15.54 3.44 -18.08
C ALA A 155 -15.96 4.70 -18.84
N ASP A 156 -15.88 4.65 -20.17
CA ASP A 156 -16.18 5.76 -21.09
C ASP A 156 -15.26 6.99 -21.01
N CYS A 157 -14.22 6.98 -20.16
CA CYS A 157 -13.20 8.04 -20.14
C CYS A 157 -12.17 7.84 -21.26
N ILE A 158 -12.08 8.81 -22.18
CA ILE A 158 -11.16 8.77 -23.36
C ILE A 158 -10.05 9.83 -23.25
N LEU A 159 -9.82 10.38 -22.06
CA LEU A 159 -8.79 11.39 -21.85
C LEU A 159 -7.39 10.76 -21.89
N GLU A 160 -6.40 11.55 -22.34
CA GLU A 160 -4.99 11.12 -22.32
C GLU A 160 -4.48 10.99 -20.89
N ALA A 161 -3.55 10.06 -20.70
CA ALA A 161 -2.92 9.83 -19.41
C ALA A 161 -2.12 11.06 -18.97
N THR A 162 -2.40 11.54 -17.76
CA THR A 162 -1.75 12.69 -17.14
C THR A 162 -0.88 12.25 -15.96
N PRO A 163 0.29 12.86 -15.71
CA PRO A 163 1.10 12.50 -14.56
C PRO A 163 0.37 12.88 -13.26
N TYR A 164 0.42 12.00 -12.26
CA TYR A 164 -0.14 12.34 -10.94
C TYR A 164 0.66 13.45 -10.26
N THR A 165 -0.02 14.20 -9.41
CA THR A 165 0.55 15.37 -8.73
C THR A 165 0.74 15.12 -7.24
N ARG A 166 1.63 15.88 -6.59
CA ARG A 166 1.75 15.89 -5.11
C ARG A 166 0.46 16.29 -4.40
N ARG A 167 -0.42 17.00 -5.11
CA ARG A 167 -1.73 17.39 -4.58
C ARG A 167 -2.67 16.20 -4.53
N LEU A 168 -2.66 15.34 -5.55
CA LEU A 168 -3.40 14.07 -5.52
C LEU A 168 -2.99 13.23 -4.31
N THR A 169 -1.68 13.08 -4.08
CA THR A 169 -1.18 12.32 -2.92
C THR A 169 -1.56 12.98 -1.59
N ALA A 170 -1.59 14.32 -1.51
CA ALA A 170 -2.09 15.03 -0.34
C ALA A 170 -3.62 14.89 -0.12
N SER A 171 -4.42 14.93 -1.20
CA SER A 171 -5.88 14.70 -1.15
C SER A 171 -6.20 13.29 -0.65
N LEU A 172 -5.46 12.28 -1.13
CA LEU A 172 -5.55 10.91 -0.66
C LEU A 172 -5.10 10.77 0.80
N ALA A 173 -3.99 11.44 1.16
CA ALA A 173 -3.46 11.40 2.52
C ALA A 173 -4.45 11.95 3.56
N ALA A 174 -5.30 12.91 3.16
CA ALA A 174 -6.32 13.52 4.01
C ALA A 174 -7.58 12.65 4.21
N LEU A 175 -7.79 11.59 3.41
CA LEU A 175 -8.97 10.74 3.54
C LEU A 175 -9.03 10.05 4.91
N PRO A 176 -10.24 9.83 5.47
CA PRO A 176 -10.43 9.24 6.79
C PRO A 176 -9.83 7.83 6.84
N ARG A 177 -9.07 7.54 7.90
CA ARG A 177 -8.37 6.26 8.09
C ARG A 177 -9.04 5.47 9.21
N LEU A 178 -9.17 4.17 8.99
CA LEU A 178 -9.59 3.24 10.04
C LEU A 178 -8.49 3.13 11.11
N PRO A 179 -8.84 3.08 12.40
CA PRO A 179 -7.89 2.83 13.46
C PRO A 179 -7.29 1.43 13.30
N GLY A 180 -5.97 1.33 13.45
CA GLY A 180 -5.32 0.02 13.53
C GLY A 180 -5.55 -0.57 14.91
N ASN A 181 -6.10 -1.78 15.00
CA ASN A 181 -6.41 -2.44 16.28
C ASN A 181 -5.15 -2.94 17.03
N GLY A 182 -3.97 -2.39 16.78
CA GLY A 182 -2.69 -2.71 17.46
C GLY A 182 -2.17 -4.15 17.34
N THR A 183 -3.03 -5.12 16.99
CA THR A 183 -2.76 -6.56 16.97
C THR A 183 -2.43 -7.06 15.56
N GLU A 184 -2.92 -6.37 14.53
CA GLU A 184 -2.69 -6.73 13.13
C GLU A 184 -1.84 -5.65 12.43
N ARG A 185 -0.64 -6.03 11.97
CA ARG A 185 0.26 -5.13 11.22
C ARG A 185 -0.25 -4.75 9.82
N ALA A 186 -1.41 -5.26 9.41
CA ALA A 186 -1.95 -5.07 8.06
C ALA A 186 -3.48 -4.86 8.06
N SER A 187 -4.02 -4.20 9.09
CA SER A 187 -5.42 -3.79 9.13
C SER A 187 -5.78 -2.91 7.94
N PRO A 188 -7.02 -3.01 7.42
CA PRO A 188 -7.47 -2.18 6.31
C PRO A 188 -7.39 -0.69 6.69
N ILE A 189 -6.68 0.12 5.90
CA ILE A 189 -6.53 1.56 6.17
C ILE A 189 -7.82 2.32 5.81
N TRP A 190 -8.49 1.92 4.74
CA TRP A 190 -9.72 2.54 4.26
C TRP A 190 -10.87 1.55 4.22
N THR A 191 -12.09 2.04 4.46
CA THR A 191 -13.31 1.31 4.16
C THR A 191 -13.40 1.05 2.65
N THR A 192 -14.27 0.13 2.24
CA THR A 192 -14.50 -0.14 0.81
C THR A 192 -15.01 1.11 0.08
N GLU A 193 -15.83 1.92 0.75
CA GLU A 193 -16.39 3.16 0.19
C GLU A 193 -15.31 4.24 0.01
N THR A 194 -14.48 4.47 1.03
CA THR A 194 -13.35 5.42 0.96
C THR A 194 -12.34 4.99 -0.09
N LEU A 195 -12.08 3.68 -0.22
CA LEU A 195 -11.22 3.13 -1.27
C LEU A 195 -11.81 3.37 -2.67
N THR A 196 -13.10 3.13 -2.87
CA THR A 196 -13.76 3.41 -4.16
C THR A 196 -13.69 4.89 -4.50
N GLY A 197 -13.97 5.78 -3.54
CA GLY A 197 -13.83 7.24 -3.74
C GLY A 197 -12.39 7.65 -4.09
N ALA A 198 -11.40 7.07 -3.40
CA ALA A 198 -9.98 7.29 -3.69
C ALA A 198 -9.60 6.84 -5.11
N LEU A 199 -10.10 5.70 -5.58
CA LEU A 199 -9.83 5.19 -6.93
C LEU A 199 -10.49 6.06 -8.00
N ILE A 200 -11.73 6.52 -7.78
CA ILE A 200 -12.39 7.48 -8.68
C ILE A 200 -11.56 8.76 -8.75
N LEU A 201 -11.06 9.27 -7.62
CA LEU A 201 -10.21 10.44 -7.55
C LEU A 201 -8.94 10.29 -8.39
N ILE A 202 -8.27 9.15 -8.24
CA ILE A 202 -7.02 8.84 -8.94
C ILE A 202 -7.27 8.75 -10.45
N CYS A 203 -8.31 8.02 -10.86
CA CYS A 203 -8.65 7.87 -12.28
C CYS A 203 -9.11 9.19 -12.91
N ASN A 204 -9.80 10.06 -12.18
CA ASN A 204 -10.16 11.40 -12.68
C ASN A 204 -8.94 12.32 -12.83
N ALA A 205 -7.91 12.15 -12.00
CA ALA A 205 -6.71 12.99 -12.04
C ALA A 205 -5.66 12.52 -13.07
N VAL A 206 -5.58 11.22 -13.33
CA VAL A 206 -4.54 10.55 -14.15
C VAL A 206 -5.11 10.02 -15.48
N SER A 207 -6.44 9.95 -15.63
CA SER A 207 -7.20 9.36 -16.74
C SER A 207 -7.02 7.84 -16.92
N GLU A 208 -5.79 7.37 -17.08
CA GLU A 208 -5.40 5.95 -17.15
C GLU A 208 -4.28 5.69 -16.16
N ILE A 209 -4.53 4.86 -15.15
CA ILE A 209 -3.52 4.52 -14.15
C ILE A 209 -2.87 3.17 -14.42
N GLN A 210 -1.54 3.16 -14.41
CA GLN A 210 -0.75 1.93 -14.46
C GLN A 210 -0.53 1.33 -13.07
N GLU A 211 -0.34 0.02 -13.02
CA GLU A 211 -0.08 -0.75 -11.80
C GLU A 211 1.07 -0.19 -10.94
N PHE A 212 2.17 0.20 -11.58
CA PHE A 212 3.33 0.77 -10.90
C PHE A 212 3.01 2.13 -10.28
N ASP A 213 2.29 2.99 -11.02
CA ASP A 213 1.90 4.32 -10.55
C ASP A 213 0.88 4.24 -9.42
N LEU A 214 -0.08 3.30 -9.48
CA LEU A 214 -1.05 3.08 -8.40
C LEU A 214 -0.34 2.75 -7.09
N ARG A 215 0.61 1.81 -7.14
CA ARG A 215 1.40 1.43 -5.97
C ARG A 215 2.18 2.61 -5.40
N LYS A 216 2.80 3.41 -6.27
CA LYS A 216 3.57 4.59 -5.87
C LYS A 216 2.71 5.70 -5.27
N ILE A 217 1.54 5.97 -5.85
CA ILE A 217 0.57 6.96 -5.33
C ILE A 217 0.10 6.57 -3.93
N LEU A 218 -0.27 5.30 -3.73
CA LEU A 218 -0.71 4.81 -2.42
C LEU A 218 0.41 4.91 -1.37
N ASP A 219 1.62 4.48 -1.71
CA ASP A 219 2.79 4.56 -0.82
C ASP A 219 3.12 6.01 -0.40
N GLU A 220 3.16 6.94 -1.38
CA GLU A 220 3.38 8.36 -1.11
C GLU A 220 2.25 8.94 -0.24
N SER A 221 0.98 8.62 -0.52
CA SER A 221 -0.17 9.13 0.25
C SER A 221 -0.17 8.71 1.72
N LEU A 222 0.36 7.52 2.03
CA LEU A 222 0.43 7.01 3.39
C LEU A 222 1.65 7.52 4.14
N THR A 223 2.69 7.94 3.41
CA THR A 223 3.92 8.53 3.96
C THR A 223 3.81 10.03 4.20
N VAL A 224 2.86 10.72 3.56
CA VAL A 224 2.64 12.16 3.74
C VAL A 224 2.06 12.45 5.14
N PHE A 225 2.76 13.30 5.92
CA PHE A 225 2.39 13.83 7.24
C PHE A 225 1.16 14.76 7.23
N ALA A 226 0.23 14.59 6.29
CA ALA A 226 -1.04 15.30 6.34
C ALA A 226 -1.82 14.76 7.54
N THR A 227 -2.37 15.66 8.35
CA THR A 227 -3.18 15.39 9.53
C THR A 227 -4.51 14.75 9.11
N ALA A 228 -4.49 13.50 8.64
CA ALA A 228 -5.69 12.69 8.64
C ALA A 228 -6.08 12.52 10.11
N GLU A 229 -7.29 12.97 10.44
CA GLU A 229 -7.88 12.70 11.74
C GLU A 229 -8.00 11.18 11.87
N VAL A 230 -7.20 10.60 12.77
CA VAL A 230 -7.33 9.19 13.13
C VAL A 230 -8.62 9.09 13.93
N VAL A 231 -9.61 8.36 13.42
CA VAL A 231 -10.85 8.08 14.15
C VAL A 231 -10.45 7.39 15.44
N SER A 232 -10.46 8.14 16.53
CA SER A 232 -10.02 7.69 17.85
C SER A 232 -11.17 6.91 18.48
N ASP A 233 -10.93 5.64 18.79
CA ASP A 233 -11.85 4.81 19.56
C ASP A 233 -11.39 4.64 21.01
N GLU A 234 -10.76 5.67 21.61
CA GLU A 234 -10.14 5.54 22.93
C GLU A 234 -10.54 6.65 23.90
N ALA A 235 -11.54 6.35 24.76
CA ALA A 235 -11.52 6.67 26.19
C ALA A 235 -12.59 5.88 26.98
N GLY A 236 -12.18 4.75 27.58
CA GLY A 236 -12.70 4.30 28.87
C GLY A 236 -14.12 3.72 28.96
N SER A 237 -14.20 2.39 29.06
CA SER A 237 -15.21 1.66 29.85
C SER A 237 -16.68 2.16 29.82
N ALA A 238 -17.22 2.43 28.64
CA ALA A 238 -18.65 2.36 28.41
C ALA A 238 -18.85 1.69 27.04
N ASP A 239 -19.74 0.70 26.99
CA ASP A 239 -20.23 0.11 25.75
C ASP A 239 -20.63 1.21 24.76
N SER A 240 -19.77 1.50 23.79
CA SER A 240 -20.18 2.14 22.55
C SER A 240 -19.49 1.44 21.40
N SER A 241 -20.03 0.27 21.05
CA SER A 241 -20.20 -0.07 19.64
C SER A 241 -20.90 1.11 18.97
N GLY A 242 -20.15 2.11 18.51
CA GLY A 242 -20.65 3.35 17.92
C GLY A 242 -21.15 3.15 16.49
N GLU A 243 -21.86 2.07 16.24
CA GLU A 243 -22.71 1.94 15.06
C GLU A 243 -23.85 2.92 15.28
N LEU A 244 -23.95 3.96 14.44
CA LEU A 244 -25.13 4.82 14.44
C LEU A 244 -26.36 3.91 14.42
N ASP A 245 -27.37 4.23 15.22
CA ASP A 245 -28.66 3.53 15.10
C ASP A 245 -29.09 3.57 13.62
N PRO A 246 -29.71 2.51 13.07
CA PRO A 246 -30.08 2.51 11.65
C PRO A 246 -30.88 3.75 11.22
N SER A 247 -31.68 4.34 12.12
CA SER A 247 -32.38 5.60 11.84
C SER A 247 -31.42 6.79 11.69
N ASP A 248 -30.43 6.92 12.56
CA ASP A 248 -29.42 7.97 12.51
C ASP A 248 -28.49 7.81 11.31
N LEU A 249 -28.19 6.56 10.92
CA LEU A 249 -27.38 6.25 9.75
C LEU A 249 -28.11 6.60 8.43
N ILE A 250 -29.42 6.31 8.35
CA ILE A 250 -30.26 6.75 7.23
C ILE A 250 -30.27 8.27 7.16
N MET A 251 -30.52 8.94 8.29
CA MET A 251 -30.53 10.41 8.36
C MET A 251 -29.18 11.01 7.93
N ALA A 252 -28.07 10.44 8.39
CA ALA A 252 -26.73 10.92 8.06
C ALA A 252 -26.42 10.75 6.56
N ASN A 253 -26.85 9.65 5.95
CA ASN A 253 -26.73 9.46 4.51
C ASN A 253 -27.59 10.46 3.73
N GLU A 254 -28.85 10.68 4.13
CA GLU A 254 -29.73 11.69 3.51
C GLU A 254 -29.17 13.12 3.64
N LEU A 255 -28.58 13.46 4.80
CA LEU A 255 -27.90 14.74 5.01
C LEU A 255 -26.69 14.88 4.08
N THR A 256 -25.91 13.81 3.93
CA THR A 256 -24.74 13.78 3.05
C THR A 256 -25.13 13.96 1.58
N GLU A 257 -26.19 13.28 1.13
CA GLU A 257 -26.73 13.41 -0.23
C GLU A 257 -27.27 14.83 -0.49
N ARG A 258 -28.02 15.40 0.45
CA ARG A 258 -28.49 16.79 0.32
C ARG A 258 -27.37 17.80 0.28
N LEU A 259 -26.31 17.60 1.07
CA LEU A 259 -25.11 18.46 1.01
C LEU A 259 -24.35 18.28 -0.29
N ASP A 260 -24.24 17.06 -0.82
CA ASP A 260 -23.68 16.84 -2.15
C ASP A 260 -24.46 17.65 -3.18
N GLU A 261 -25.78 17.45 -3.28
CA GLU A 261 -26.64 18.16 -4.23
C GLU A 261 -26.57 19.69 -4.08
N ALA A 262 -26.52 20.20 -2.84
CA ALA A 262 -26.52 21.63 -2.57
C ALA A 262 -25.18 22.32 -2.87
N LEU A 263 -24.05 21.63 -2.74
CA LEU A 263 -22.72 22.21 -2.95
C LEU A 263 -22.40 22.31 -4.44
N THR A 264 -22.05 23.51 -4.91
CA THR A 264 -21.53 23.68 -6.26
C THR A 264 -20.11 23.12 -6.37
N HIS A 265 -19.63 22.93 -7.61
CA HIS A 265 -18.26 22.46 -7.84
C HIS A 265 -17.22 23.42 -7.22
N GLU A 266 -17.43 24.73 -7.31
CA GLU A 266 -16.53 25.74 -6.74
C GLU A 266 -16.54 25.71 -5.19
N GLU A 267 -17.71 25.55 -4.58
CA GLU A 267 -17.86 25.42 -3.14
C GLU A 267 -17.20 24.14 -2.61
N ALA A 268 -17.40 23.03 -3.31
CA ALA A 268 -16.73 21.76 -3.04
C ALA A 268 -15.21 21.90 -3.17
N ALA A 269 -14.71 22.54 -4.23
CA ALA A 269 -13.28 22.77 -4.42
C ALA A 269 -12.66 23.64 -3.30
N VAL A 270 -13.40 24.62 -2.77
CA VAL A 270 -12.97 25.40 -1.61
C VAL A 270 -12.88 24.56 -0.34
N LEU A 271 -13.91 23.77 -0.05
CA LEU A 271 -13.95 22.89 1.12
C LEU A 271 -12.86 21.81 1.05
N ALA A 272 -12.68 21.15 -0.10
CA ALA A 272 -11.60 20.19 -0.35
C ALA A 272 -10.22 20.83 -0.11
N GLY A 273 -9.99 22.02 -0.68
CA GLY A 273 -8.75 22.76 -0.47
C GLY A 273 -8.50 23.11 1.00
N LYS A 274 -9.57 23.41 1.77
CA LYS A 274 -9.45 23.69 3.20
C LYS A 274 -9.10 22.47 4.04
N TRP A 275 -9.71 21.32 3.76
CA TRP A 275 -9.36 20.06 4.43
C TRP A 275 -7.92 19.62 4.17
N ILE A 276 -7.39 19.91 2.98
CA ILE A 276 -5.98 19.62 2.63
C ILE A 276 -5.01 20.64 3.27
N GLY A 277 -5.50 21.77 3.79
CA GLY A 277 -4.69 22.83 4.40
C GLY A 277 -4.21 23.92 3.43
N ASP A 278 -4.81 24.04 2.25
CA ASP A 278 -4.43 25.09 1.30
C ASP A 278 -4.77 26.51 1.82
N ALA A 279 -3.95 27.48 1.44
CA ALA A 279 -4.25 28.89 1.62
C ALA A 279 -5.36 29.36 0.67
N ASP A 280 -6.18 30.34 1.11
CA ASP A 280 -7.28 30.91 0.29
C ASP A 280 -6.78 31.44 -1.07
N GLY A 281 -5.55 31.93 -1.12
CA GLY A 281 -4.92 32.42 -2.35
C GLY A 281 -4.63 31.33 -3.38
N ASP A 282 -4.28 30.13 -2.93
CA ASP A 282 -3.98 29.01 -3.83
C ASP A 282 -5.26 28.36 -4.35
N ILE A 283 -6.29 28.30 -3.50
CA ILE A 283 -7.64 27.87 -3.90
C ILE A 283 -8.21 28.81 -4.98
N ALA A 284 -8.12 30.13 -4.76
CA ALA A 284 -8.60 31.13 -5.72
C ALA A 284 -7.89 31.03 -7.07
N ARG A 285 -6.56 30.83 -7.05
CA ARG A 285 -5.74 30.69 -8.27
C ARG A 285 -6.19 29.51 -9.12
N ARG A 286 -6.44 28.34 -8.51
CA ARG A 286 -6.88 27.12 -9.20
C ARG A 286 -8.29 27.24 -9.78
N LEU A 287 -9.18 27.85 -9.03
CA LEU A 287 -10.53 28.16 -9.51
C LEU A 287 -10.54 29.22 -10.64
N GLY A 288 -9.40 29.86 -10.94
CA GLY A 288 -9.34 30.94 -11.91
C GLY A 288 -10.10 32.20 -11.48
N VAL A 289 -10.34 32.38 -10.17
CA VAL A 289 -11.14 33.49 -9.61
C VAL A 289 -10.33 34.39 -8.69
N SER A 290 -10.89 35.57 -8.39
CA SER A 290 -10.31 36.47 -7.41
C SER A 290 -10.42 35.91 -5.98
N ARG A 291 -9.48 36.29 -5.08
CA ARG A 291 -9.54 35.92 -3.66
C ARG A 291 -10.88 36.30 -2.99
N PRO A 292 -11.45 37.51 -3.22
CA PRO A 292 -12.78 37.83 -2.72
C PRO A 292 -13.89 36.90 -3.23
N THR A 293 -13.81 36.45 -4.48
CA THR A 293 -14.79 35.49 -5.03
C THR A 293 -14.67 34.13 -4.35
N ALA A 294 -13.45 33.61 -4.18
CA ALA A 294 -13.22 32.36 -3.45
C ALA A 294 -13.69 32.45 -1.98
N ALA A 295 -13.52 33.60 -1.33
CA ALA A 295 -14.04 33.84 0.01
C ALA A 295 -15.57 33.83 0.07
N LYS A 296 -16.28 34.29 -0.97
CA LYS A 296 -17.74 34.15 -1.08
C LYS A 296 -18.18 32.70 -1.21
N TYR A 297 -17.51 31.91 -2.05
CA TYR A 297 -17.76 30.47 -2.15
C TYR A 297 -17.53 29.77 -0.81
N LYS A 298 -16.44 30.11 -0.11
CA LYS A 298 -16.18 29.62 1.26
C LYS A 298 -17.35 29.94 2.20
N ALA A 299 -17.74 31.21 2.30
CA ALA A 299 -18.82 31.62 3.20
C ALA A 299 -20.15 30.92 2.88
N SER A 300 -20.46 30.77 1.59
CA SER A 300 -21.64 30.03 1.12
C SER A 300 -21.58 28.55 1.49
N ALA A 301 -20.45 27.89 1.23
CA ALA A 301 -20.26 26.47 1.55
C ALA A 301 -20.38 26.19 3.06
N PHE A 302 -19.72 27.00 3.89
CA PHE A 302 -19.81 26.87 5.35
C PHE A 302 -21.23 27.15 5.87
N ALA A 303 -21.96 28.09 5.26
CA ALA A 303 -23.36 28.34 5.61
C ALA A 303 -24.21 27.10 5.30
N LYS A 304 -24.11 26.52 4.11
CA LYS A 304 -24.85 25.30 3.73
C LYS A 304 -24.59 24.13 4.67
N VAL A 305 -23.32 23.84 4.97
CA VAL A 305 -22.93 22.77 5.90
C VAL A 305 -23.46 23.04 7.30
N ARG A 306 -23.32 24.27 7.80
CA ARG A 306 -23.81 24.63 9.13
C ARG A 306 -25.34 24.52 9.19
N ASP A 307 -26.04 25.11 8.25
CA ASP A 307 -27.51 25.19 8.27
C ASP A 307 -28.13 23.78 8.25
N GLU A 308 -27.48 22.82 7.58
CA GLU A 308 -27.91 21.42 7.52
C GLU A 308 -27.57 20.61 8.80
N LEU A 309 -26.46 20.94 9.47
CA LEU A 309 -25.94 20.17 10.62
C LEU A 309 -26.29 20.77 11.99
N THR A 310 -26.77 22.01 12.07
CA THR A 310 -26.96 22.74 13.35
C THR A 310 -27.96 22.07 14.30
N SER A 311 -28.95 21.33 13.78
CA SER A 311 -29.98 20.68 14.58
C SER A 311 -29.73 19.19 14.85
N GLN A 312 -28.58 18.66 14.45
CA GLN A 312 -28.29 17.23 14.49
C GLN A 312 -27.50 16.82 15.73
N SER A 313 -27.56 15.53 16.08
CA SER A 313 -26.76 14.98 17.18
C SER A 313 -25.27 14.99 16.81
N GLU A 314 -24.40 15.07 17.81
CA GLU A 314 -22.94 15.08 17.60
C GLU A 314 -22.45 13.84 16.84
N ALA A 315 -23.08 12.68 17.08
CA ALA A 315 -22.78 11.44 16.38
C ALA A 315 -23.11 11.52 14.88
N VAL A 316 -24.28 12.07 14.52
CA VAL A 316 -24.69 12.27 13.12
C VAL A 316 -23.81 13.32 12.45
N VAL A 317 -23.51 14.44 13.12
CA VAL A 317 -22.63 15.49 12.60
C VAL A 317 -21.25 14.93 12.27
N ARG A 318 -20.65 14.16 13.18
CA ARG A 318 -19.33 13.53 12.97
C ARG A 318 -19.32 12.63 11.74
N TYR A 319 -20.30 11.72 11.64
CA TYR A 319 -20.41 10.82 10.49
C TYR A 319 -20.61 11.58 9.17
N VAL A 320 -21.47 12.60 9.16
CA VAL A 320 -21.69 13.42 7.96
C VAL A 320 -20.41 14.14 7.56
N LEU A 321 -19.64 14.70 8.49
CA LEU A 321 -18.38 15.40 8.17
C LEU A 321 -17.33 14.44 7.59
N GLU A 322 -17.18 13.24 8.14
CA GLU A 322 -16.28 12.19 7.62
C GLU A 322 -16.66 11.81 6.17
N ARG A 323 -17.96 11.63 5.91
CA ARG A 323 -18.47 11.25 4.59
C ARG A 323 -18.39 12.41 3.60
N LEU A 324 -18.74 13.61 4.05
CA LEU A 324 -18.70 14.84 3.25
C LEU A 324 -17.28 15.14 2.76
N GLN A 325 -16.25 14.85 3.55
CA GLN A 325 -14.86 15.01 3.12
C GLN A 325 -14.58 14.21 1.84
N SER A 326 -14.98 12.94 1.80
CA SER A 326 -14.80 12.06 0.64
C SER A 326 -15.62 12.51 -0.57
N VAL A 327 -16.87 12.93 -0.33
CA VAL A 327 -17.79 13.45 -1.38
C VAL A 327 -17.20 14.69 -2.02
N VAL A 328 -16.78 15.66 -1.22
CA VAL A 328 -16.33 16.96 -1.69
C VAL A 328 -14.98 16.88 -2.39
N ILE A 329 -14.07 16.04 -1.91
CA ILE A 329 -12.78 15.79 -2.58
C ILE A 329 -13.01 15.14 -3.95
N THR A 330 -13.96 14.21 -4.06
CA THR A 330 -14.37 13.59 -5.34
C THR A 330 -15.02 14.62 -6.27
N LYS A 331 -15.98 15.39 -5.75
CA LYS A 331 -16.71 16.42 -6.51
C LYS A 331 -15.82 17.54 -7.03
N ALA A 332 -14.76 17.87 -6.31
CA ALA A 332 -13.72 18.81 -6.72
C ALA A 332 -12.72 18.22 -7.73
N GLY A 333 -12.92 16.98 -8.20
CA GLY A 333 -12.05 16.31 -9.17
C GLY A 333 -10.64 16.06 -8.64
N GLY A 334 -10.45 15.90 -7.33
CA GLY A 334 -9.13 15.73 -6.71
C GLY A 334 -8.17 16.90 -6.88
N GLY A 335 -8.66 18.06 -7.33
CA GLY A 335 -7.85 19.24 -7.63
C GLY A 335 -7.18 19.22 -9.00
N ALA A 336 -7.77 18.55 -10.01
CA ALA A 336 -7.29 18.51 -11.39
C ALA A 336 -7.55 19.81 -12.21
N LEU A 337 -7.78 20.95 -11.55
CA LEU A 337 -7.79 22.28 -12.18
C LEU A 337 -6.68 23.16 -11.60
#